data_AF-A0A5Q4GFP0-F1
#
_entry.id   AF-A0A5Q4GFP0-F1
#
_cell.length_a   1.000
_cell.length_b   1.000
_cell.length_c   1.000
_cell.angle_alpha   90.00
_cell.angle_beta   90.00
_cell.angle_gamma   90.00
#
_symmetry.space_group_name_H-M   'P 1'
#
loop_
_entity.id
_entity.type
_entity.pdbx_description
1 polymer ?
#
loop_
_entity_poly.entity_id
_entity_poly.type
_entity_poly.pdbx_seq_one_letter_code
_entity_poly.pdbx_strand_id
1 'polypeptide(L)'
;MVTRKPVRGSTGRVVHPSGAVGVIVKSPRDRSHAYRVRFTDGFEAALHHNNLMLLAECKQGSIHDADQVLATHGLFDRVIFRCVIGSRAYGLDDENSDTDRRGIYLPPADLHWSLFGVPEQLENDETQEAYWELQKFIIL
;
A
#
# COMPACT_ATOMS: atom_id res chain seq x y z
N MET A 1 5.53 4.85 -15.96
CA MET A 1 5.43 5.73 -14.78
C MET A 1 4.08 5.51 -14.11
N VAL A 2 4.01 5.73 -12.80
CA VAL A 2 2.78 5.70 -12.00
C VAL A 2 2.46 7.11 -11.53
N THR A 3 1.19 7.50 -11.61
CA THR A 3 0.72 8.80 -11.11
C THR A 3 0.47 8.77 -9.61
N ARG A 4 0.95 9.78 -8.86
CA ARG A 4 0.72 9.87 -7.40
C ARG A 4 -0.56 10.62 -7.02
N LYS A 5 -1.14 11.37 -7.97
CA LYS A 5 -2.37 12.16 -7.79
C LYS A 5 -3.36 11.84 -8.90
N PRO A 6 -4.68 11.97 -8.64
CA PRO A 6 -5.69 11.82 -9.68
C PRO A 6 -5.46 12.84 -10.79
N VAL A 7 -5.48 12.37 -12.03
CA VAL A 7 -5.34 13.19 -13.23
C VAL A 7 -6.70 13.73 -13.60
N ARG A 8 -6.80 15.05 -13.65
CA ARG A 8 -8.04 15.75 -14.01
C ARG A 8 -7.98 16.18 -15.47
N GLY A 9 -9.09 15.99 -16.18
CA GLY A 9 -9.26 16.46 -17.54
C GLY A 9 -9.55 17.96 -17.60
N SER A 10 -9.65 18.51 -18.81
CA SER A 10 -9.99 19.91 -19.07
C SER A 10 -11.32 20.35 -18.47
N THR A 11 -12.22 19.40 -18.21
CA THR A 11 -13.53 19.62 -17.58
C THR A 11 -13.51 19.53 -16.05
N GLY A 12 -12.32 19.36 -15.44
CA GLY A 12 -12.14 19.24 -13.98
C GLY A 12 -12.52 17.88 -13.38
N ARG A 13 -13.18 17.00 -14.16
CA ARG A 13 -13.45 15.61 -13.80
C ARG A 13 -12.16 14.79 -13.73
N VAL A 14 -12.11 13.84 -12.81
CA VAL A 14 -11.01 12.87 -12.72
C VAL A 14 -11.14 11.93 -13.91
N VAL A 15 -10.11 11.93 -14.76
CA VAL A 15 -10.02 11.06 -15.96
C VAL A 15 -9.22 9.82 -15.63
N HIS A 16 -8.20 9.95 -14.78
CA HIS A 16 -7.48 8.80 -14.22
C HIS A 16 -7.30 8.93 -12.71
N PRO A 17 -7.53 7.84 -11.95
CA PRO A 17 -7.25 7.83 -10.52
C PRO A 17 -5.75 7.92 -10.24
N SER A 18 -5.37 8.27 -9.01
CA SER A 18 -4.00 8.05 -8.54
C SER A 18 -3.65 6.56 -8.64
N GLY A 19 -2.44 6.25 -9.04
CA GLY A 19 -2.02 4.88 -9.38
C GLY A 19 -2.23 4.53 -10.85
N ALA A 20 -2.72 5.45 -11.69
CA ALA A 20 -2.78 5.17 -13.13
C ALA A 20 -1.37 5.09 -13.74
N VAL A 21 -1.19 4.12 -14.63
CA VAL A 21 0.08 3.89 -15.34
C VAL A 21 0.07 4.62 -16.68
N GLY A 22 1.16 5.29 -16.99
CA GLY A 22 1.36 5.94 -18.29
C GLY A 22 2.81 5.92 -18.76
N VAL A 23 2.98 6.16 -20.05
CA VAL A 23 4.28 6.25 -20.74
C VAL A 23 4.63 7.71 -20.92
N ILE A 24 5.88 8.10 -20.60
CA ILE A 24 6.36 9.45 -20.89
C ILE A 24 6.57 9.56 -22.40
N VAL A 25 5.83 10.46 -23.04
CA VAL A 25 5.98 10.78 -24.46
C VAL A 25 6.85 12.01 -24.70
N LYS A 26 7.00 12.88 -23.69
CA LYS A 26 7.91 14.02 -23.73
C LYS A 26 8.49 14.31 -22.36
N SER A 27 9.82 14.38 -22.28
CA SER A 27 10.54 14.84 -21.09
C SER A 27 10.87 16.33 -21.18
N PRO A 28 10.74 17.08 -20.07
CA PRO A 28 11.26 18.43 -19.95
C PRO A 28 12.79 18.42 -19.86
N ARG A 29 13.43 19.56 -20.12
CA ARG A 29 14.90 19.74 -20.00
C ARG A 29 15.38 19.91 -18.56
N ASP A 30 14.45 20.18 -17.64
CA ASP A 30 14.68 20.42 -16.22
C ASP A 30 13.59 19.73 -15.37
N ARG A 31 13.77 19.70 -14.05
CA ARG A 31 12.79 19.10 -13.11
C ARG A 31 11.64 20.03 -12.73
N SER A 32 11.73 21.31 -13.10
CA SER A 32 10.71 22.32 -12.81
C SER A 32 9.55 22.27 -13.78
N HIS A 33 9.71 21.73 -14.99
CA HIS A 33 8.63 21.58 -15.95
C HIS A 33 7.95 20.21 -15.89
N ALA A 34 6.74 20.14 -16.43
CA ALA A 34 5.94 18.92 -16.47
C ALA A 34 6.38 17.96 -17.57
N TYR A 35 6.34 16.67 -17.27
CA TYR A 35 6.41 15.59 -18.23
C TYR A 35 5.09 15.45 -18.95
N ARG A 36 5.13 15.06 -20.22
CA ARG A 36 3.92 14.67 -20.95
C ARG A 36 3.78 13.16 -20.89
N VAL A 37 2.70 12.69 -20.29
CA VAL A 37 2.42 11.27 -20.04
C VAL A 37 1.20 10.86 -20.82
N ARG A 38 1.32 9.78 -21.60
CA ARG A 38 0.22 9.14 -22.32
C ARG A 38 -0.27 7.91 -21.57
N PHE A 39 -1.57 7.83 -21.33
CA PHE A 39 -2.24 6.70 -20.68
C PHE A 39 -2.70 5.65 -21.69
N THR A 40 -3.16 4.50 -21.19
CA THR A 40 -3.54 3.33 -22.01
C THR A 40 -4.76 3.59 -22.91
N ASP A 41 -5.60 4.56 -22.56
CA ASP A 41 -6.74 5.03 -23.34
C ASP A 41 -6.38 6.09 -24.40
N GLY A 42 -5.10 6.45 -24.51
CA GLY A 42 -4.61 7.48 -25.42
C GLY A 42 -4.70 8.91 -24.86
N PHE A 43 -5.23 9.11 -23.65
CA PHE A 43 -5.26 10.41 -23.01
C PHE A 43 -3.83 10.90 -22.69
N GLU A 44 -3.59 12.20 -22.81
CA GLU A 44 -2.30 12.81 -22.48
C GLU A 44 -2.45 13.89 -21.42
N ALA A 45 -1.60 13.82 -20.39
CA ALA A 45 -1.56 14.80 -19.32
C ALA A 45 -0.16 15.36 -19.09
N ALA A 46 -0.09 16.62 -18.67
CA ALA A 46 1.12 17.25 -18.17
C ALA A 46 1.23 17.01 -16.66
N LEU A 47 2.27 16.29 -16.23
CA LEU A 47 2.49 15.90 -14.84
C LEU A 47 3.91 16.28 -14.39
N HIS A 48 4.01 17.01 -13.27
CA HIS A 48 5.30 17.33 -12.66
C HIS A 48 6.00 16.09 -12.12
N HIS A 49 7.34 16.17 -12.03
CA HIS A 49 8.20 15.12 -11.49
C HIS A 49 7.67 14.54 -10.16
N ASN A 50 7.26 15.40 -9.22
CA ASN A 50 6.80 14.99 -7.89
C ASN A 50 5.46 14.20 -7.90
N ASN A 51 4.74 14.24 -9.02
CA ASN A 51 3.49 13.53 -9.23
C ASN A 51 3.67 12.23 -10.03
N LEU A 52 4.92 11.88 -10.36
CA LEU A 52 5.28 10.68 -11.13
C LEU A 52 6.26 9.82 -10.33
N MET A 53 6.14 8.52 -10.52
CA MET A 53 7.06 7.54 -9.96
C MET A 53 7.43 6.52 -11.02
N LEU A 54 8.67 6.03 -11.01
CA LEU A 54 9.10 4.97 -11.92
C LEU A 54 8.32 3.70 -11.60
N LEU A 55 7.82 3.04 -12.65
CA LEU A 55 7.09 1.79 -12.50
C LEU A 55 8.00 0.68 -11.97
N ALA A 56 9.29 0.71 -12.30
CA ALA A 56 10.29 -0.21 -11.76
C ALA A 56 10.49 0.01 -10.25
N GLU A 57 10.67 1.25 -9.80
CA GLU A 57 10.74 1.60 -8.37
C GLU A 57 9.45 1.22 -7.61
N CYS A 58 8.29 1.36 -8.26
CA CYS A 58 7.00 0.89 -7.73
C CYS A 58 6.92 -0.64 -7.61
N LYS A 59 7.61 -1.39 -8.49
CA LYS A 59 7.64 -2.86 -8.48
C LYS A 59 8.74 -3.43 -7.58
N GLN A 60 9.80 -2.68 -7.30
CA GLN A 60 10.97 -3.15 -6.55
C GLN A 60 10.82 -3.05 -5.01
N GLY A 61 9.65 -2.71 -4.49
CA GLY A 61 9.36 -2.82 -3.04
C GLY A 61 9.91 -1.69 -2.15
N SER A 62 10.37 -0.57 -2.72
CA SER A 62 10.90 0.58 -1.94
C SER A 62 9.81 1.48 -1.35
N ILE A 63 8.54 1.06 -1.41
CA ILE A 63 7.37 1.82 -0.93
C ILE A 63 6.63 0.99 0.15
N HIS A 64 7.36 0.20 0.94
CA HIS A 64 6.86 -0.18 2.26
C HIS A 64 7.22 0.94 3.24
N ASP A 65 6.57 2.09 3.10
CA ASP A 65 6.28 2.83 4.33
C ASP A 65 5.00 2.19 4.90
N ALA A 66 5.17 0.95 5.37
CA ALA A 66 4.10 0.19 6.00
C ALA A 66 3.48 1.04 7.11
N ASP A 67 4.31 1.82 7.83
CA ASP A 67 3.90 2.76 8.86
C ASP A 67 3.01 3.88 8.32
N GLN A 68 3.31 4.48 7.16
CA GLN A 68 2.43 5.48 6.56
C GLN A 68 1.10 4.90 6.08
N VAL A 69 1.08 3.68 5.52
CA VAL A 69 -0.16 3.00 5.11
C VAL A 69 -0.98 2.58 6.34
N LEU A 70 -0.32 2.02 7.36
CA LEU A 70 -0.86 1.66 8.68
C LEU A 70 -1.52 2.87 9.35
N ALA A 71 -0.81 3.98 9.46
CA ALA A 71 -1.28 5.20 10.13
C ALA A 71 -2.42 5.89 9.37
N THR A 72 -2.41 5.84 8.03
CA THR A 72 -3.43 6.51 7.21
C THR A 72 -4.73 5.70 7.12
N HIS A 73 -4.65 4.35 7.14
CA HIS A 73 -5.80 3.48 6.84
C HIS A 73 -6.27 2.61 8.02
N GLY A 74 -5.60 2.68 9.19
CA GLY A 74 -6.02 1.96 10.40
C GLY A 74 -6.10 0.45 10.18
N LEU A 75 -5.07 -0.17 9.60
CA LEU A 75 -5.15 -1.58 9.19
C LEU A 75 -5.34 -2.56 10.35
N PHE A 76 -4.93 -2.20 11.57
CA PHE A 76 -5.21 -2.98 12.79
C PHE A 76 -6.72 -3.10 13.08
N ASP A 77 -7.53 -2.12 12.70
CA ASP A 77 -9.00 -2.17 12.83
C ASP A 77 -9.63 -3.16 11.84
N ARG A 78 -8.84 -3.67 10.89
CA ARG A 78 -9.27 -4.62 9.86
C ARG A 78 -8.85 -6.06 10.15
N VAL A 79 -8.36 -6.32 11.36
CA VAL A 79 -8.12 -7.68 11.85
C VAL A 79 -9.47 -8.40 11.95
N ILE A 80 -9.66 -9.41 11.11
CA ILE A 80 -10.89 -10.21 11.06
C ILE A 80 -10.81 -11.47 11.93
N PHE A 81 -9.60 -11.85 12.32
CA PHE A 81 -9.35 -12.98 13.20
C PHE A 81 -8.16 -12.68 14.09
N ARG A 82 -8.29 -12.94 15.39
CA ARG A 82 -7.26 -12.78 16.41
C ARG A 82 -7.32 -13.96 17.38
N CYS A 83 -6.18 -14.61 17.61
CA CYS A 83 -6.03 -15.64 18.62
C CYS A 83 -4.77 -15.39 19.47
N VAL A 84 -4.79 -15.89 20.70
CA VAL A 84 -3.60 -15.97 21.55
C VAL A 84 -2.86 -17.24 21.17
N ILE A 85 -1.54 -17.16 21.04
CA ILE A 85 -0.65 -18.29 20.83
C ILE A 85 0.39 -18.35 21.96
N GLY A 86 1.26 -19.36 21.92
CA GLY A 86 2.37 -19.48 22.88
C GLY A 86 1.95 -20.09 24.22
N SER A 87 2.79 -19.93 25.24
CA SER A 87 2.63 -20.58 26.56
C SER A 87 1.24 -20.35 27.16
N ARG A 88 0.68 -19.15 27.03
CA ARG A 88 -0.68 -18.80 27.49
C ARG A 88 -1.79 -19.57 26.80
N ALA A 89 -1.65 -19.88 25.52
CA ALA A 89 -2.63 -20.68 24.80
C ALA A 89 -2.63 -22.15 25.27
N TYR A 90 -1.47 -22.63 25.74
CA TYR A 90 -1.28 -24.01 26.20
C TYR A 90 -1.35 -24.18 27.73
N GLY A 91 -1.55 -23.10 28.49
CA GLY A 91 -1.56 -23.13 29.97
C GLY A 91 -0.18 -23.46 30.57
N LEU A 92 0.89 -23.13 29.86
CA LEU A 92 2.29 -23.30 30.29
C LEU A 92 2.90 -21.95 30.74
N ASP A 93 2.07 -20.94 30.95
CA ASP A 93 2.52 -19.59 31.29
C ASP A 93 2.85 -19.42 32.78
N ASP A 94 3.71 -18.45 33.03
CA ASP A 94 4.06 -17.94 34.35
C ASP A 94 3.75 -16.43 34.45
N GLU A 95 4.04 -15.83 35.61
CA GLU A 95 3.78 -14.40 35.87
C GLU A 95 4.55 -13.46 34.92
N ASN A 96 5.64 -13.92 34.30
CA ASN A 96 6.48 -13.12 33.40
C ASN A 96 6.22 -13.41 31.92
N SER A 97 5.35 -14.37 31.61
CA SER A 97 5.07 -14.75 30.24
C SER A 97 4.38 -13.58 29.52
N ASP A 98 4.73 -13.37 28.26
CA ASP A 98 4.09 -12.41 27.37
C ASP A 98 2.81 -13.00 26.76
N THR A 99 2.03 -12.16 26.07
CA THR A 99 0.81 -12.59 25.35
C THR A 99 1.01 -12.37 23.88
N ASP A 100 1.50 -13.41 23.20
CA ASP A 100 1.57 -13.42 21.74
C ASP A 100 0.16 -13.48 21.15
N ARG A 101 -0.16 -12.51 20.30
CA ARG A 101 -1.39 -12.53 19.50
C ARG A 101 -1.02 -12.70 18.04
N ARG A 102 -1.70 -13.63 17.38
CA ARG A 102 -1.60 -13.83 15.94
C ARG A 102 -2.96 -13.79 15.29
N GLY A 103 -2.99 -13.55 13.99
CA GLY A 103 -4.26 -13.51 13.30
C GLY A 103 -4.17 -13.10 11.85
N ILE A 104 -5.31 -12.70 11.31
CA ILE A 104 -5.48 -12.37 9.90
C ILE A 104 -6.20 -11.03 9.81
N TYR A 105 -5.73 -10.18 8.91
CA TYR A 105 -6.39 -8.92 8.58
C TYR A 105 -6.83 -8.89 7.12
N LEU A 106 -7.95 -8.22 6.86
CA LEU A 106 -8.51 -8.08 5.52
C LEU A 106 -8.41 -6.62 5.08
N PRO A 107 -7.48 -6.26 4.18
CA PRO A 107 -7.36 -4.90 3.69
C PRO A 107 -8.62 -4.45 2.92
N PRO A 108 -8.89 -3.14 2.85
CA PRO A 108 -9.91 -2.63 1.95
C PRO A 108 -9.54 -2.91 0.49
N ALA A 109 -10.54 -3.26 -0.31
CA ALA A 109 -10.41 -3.58 -1.73
C ALA A 109 -9.61 -2.53 -2.53
N ASP A 110 -9.90 -1.25 -2.33
CA ASP A 110 -9.24 -0.14 -3.04
C ASP A 110 -7.73 -0.09 -2.79
N LEU A 111 -7.29 -0.50 -1.59
CA LEU A 111 -5.87 -0.53 -1.22
C LEU A 111 -5.21 -1.82 -1.68
N HIS A 112 -5.89 -2.96 -1.51
CA HIS A 112 -5.42 -4.27 -1.93
C HIS A 112 -5.19 -4.36 -3.45
N TRP A 113 -6.07 -3.78 -4.27
CA TRP A 113 -5.91 -3.69 -5.73
C TRP A 113 -5.21 -2.40 -6.19
N SER A 114 -4.73 -1.57 -5.27
CA SER A 114 -3.91 -0.42 -5.64
C SER A 114 -2.53 -0.87 -6.13
N LEU A 115 -1.87 0.00 -6.89
CA LEU A 115 -0.45 -0.23 -7.23
C LEU A 115 0.50 -0.15 -6.01
N PHE A 116 0.02 0.37 -4.88
CA PHE A 116 0.80 0.44 -3.63
C PHE A 116 0.73 -0.87 -2.85
N GLY A 117 -0.28 -1.70 -3.12
CA GLY A 117 -0.54 -2.92 -2.36
C GLY A 117 -0.78 -2.66 -0.87
N VAL A 118 -0.56 -3.69 -0.07
CA VAL A 118 -0.69 -3.65 1.40
C VAL A 118 0.47 -4.42 2.04
N PRO A 119 0.83 -4.12 3.30
CA PRO A 119 1.85 -4.88 4.00
C PRO A 119 1.45 -6.35 4.13
N GLU A 120 2.30 -7.28 3.72
CA GLU A 120 1.97 -8.71 3.84
C GLU A 120 1.74 -9.18 5.29
N GLN A 121 2.32 -8.46 6.25
CA GLN A 121 2.21 -8.72 7.69
C GLN A 121 2.19 -7.38 8.42
N LEU A 122 1.33 -7.26 9.43
CA LEU A 122 1.36 -6.18 10.41
C LEU A 122 2.05 -6.70 11.66
N GLU A 123 2.93 -5.91 12.26
CA GLU A 123 3.62 -6.24 13.51
C GLU A 123 3.45 -5.09 14.50
N ASN A 124 3.24 -5.43 15.77
CA ASN A 124 3.27 -4.48 16.87
C ASN A 124 4.00 -5.13 18.05
N ASP A 125 5.27 -4.75 18.20
CA ASP A 125 6.16 -5.27 19.23
C ASP A 125 5.72 -4.88 20.64
N GLU A 126 5.14 -3.68 20.84
CA GLU A 126 4.70 -3.24 22.17
C GLU A 126 3.57 -4.13 22.71
N THR A 127 2.67 -4.56 21.83
CA THR A 127 1.53 -5.41 22.18
C THR A 127 1.73 -6.90 21.86
N GLN A 128 2.90 -7.28 21.35
CA GLN A 128 3.25 -8.65 20.92
C GLN A 128 2.24 -9.23 19.90
N GLU A 129 1.85 -8.41 18.92
CA GLU A 129 0.85 -8.78 17.91
C GLU A 129 1.48 -8.93 16.52
N ALA A 130 1.09 -9.97 15.78
CA ALA A 130 1.39 -10.06 14.35
C ALA A 130 0.20 -10.60 13.55
N TYR A 131 -0.12 -9.95 12.43
CA TYR A 131 -1.29 -10.30 11.61
C TYR A 131 -0.90 -10.47 10.14
N TRP A 132 -1.27 -11.60 9.55
CA TRP A 132 -1.07 -11.85 8.12
C TRP A 132 -2.19 -11.25 7.28
N GLU A 133 -1.84 -10.77 6.10
CA GLU A 133 -2.82 -10.42 5.08
C GLU A 133 -3.56 -11.70 4.60
N LEU A 134 -4.87 -11.60 4.35
CA LEU A 134 -5.73 -12.75 4.04
C LEU A 134 -5.28 -13.54 2.81
N GLN A 135 -4.99 -12.89 1.69
CA GLN A 135 -4.52 -13.59 0.49
C GLN A 135 -3.21 -14.32 0.76
N LYS A 136 -2.25 -13.69 1.45
CA LYS A 136 -1.01 -14.35 1.86
C LYS A 136 -1.28 -15.59 2.70
N PHE A 137 -2.18 -15.50 3.68
CA PHE A 137 -2.54 -16.62 4.55
C PHE A 137 -3.14 -17.82 3.79
N ILE A 138 -3.92 -17.57 2.72
CA ILE A 138 -4.56 -18.65 1.94
C ILE A 138 -3.57 -19.34 0.99
N ILE A 139 -2.58 -18.61 0.49
CA ILE A 139 -1.66 -19.11 -0.54
C ILE A 139 -0.46 -19.85 0.07
N LEU A 140 -0.03 -19.47 1.28
CA LEU A 140 1.03 -20.15 2.03
C LEU A 140 0.52 -21.46 2.67
#